data_AF-S8DRP1-F1
#
_entry.id   AF-S8DRP1-F1
#
_cell.length_a   1.000
_cell.length_b   1.000
_cell.length_c   1.000
_cell.angle_alpha   90.00
_cell.angle_beta   90.00
_cell.angle_gamma   90.00
#
_symmetry.space_group_name_H-M   'P 1'
#
loop_
_entity.id
_entity.type
_entity.pdbx_description
1 polymer ?
#
loop_
_entity_poly.entity_id
_entity_poly.type
_entity_poly.pdbx_seq_one_letter_code
_entity_poly.pdbx_strand_id
1 'polypeptide(L)'
;MAAPSESTVAKPKGRGPTKQDLINENAALKLSQQGLIDENTALNDRLTETERALMHERAEHTAAVILVESKTNEVQFARDAAAREVQNIRTTARFEAEAMVRAELAAAPPLGGAQGGGGPPGPAGEDEIVPKPRGSGGSDYSICKEMGLRENKPLYLAITRAVRELVAASMIDWTKDYQHQSPVTIGKIFRAAAEKHPYLRRFENSWATGDIMKQYLCNRRKDGVRKGYLEPRAQRVQARHHEEAARIAGSSSAPVDEPARAMEEE
;
A
#
# COMPACT_ATOMS: atom_id res chain seq x y z
N MET A 1 81.73 18.98 42.67
CA MET A 1 81.92 17.51 42.74
C MET A 1 80.71 16.88 42.06
N ALA A 2 80.73 16.08 41.00
CA ALA A 2 81.75 15.56 40.08
C ALA A 2 81.12 15.55 38.67
N ALA A 3 81.88 15.91 37.63
CA ALA A 3 81.40 15.94 36.26
C ALA A 3 81.33 14.51 35.66
N PRO A 4 80.30 14.17 34.87
CA PRO A 4 80.24 12.88 34.19
C PRO A 4 81.30 12.81 33.10
N SER A 5 82.09 11.75 33.14
CA SER A 5 83.18 11.45 32.20
C SER A 5 82.57 11.09 30.84
N GLU A 6 82.76 11.95 29.85
CA GLU A 6 82.44 11.64 28.45
C GLU A 6 83.37 10.54 27.93
N SER A 7 82.89 9.30 28.01
CA SER A 7 83.51 8.15 27.35
C SER A 7 83.32 8.30 25.84
N THR A 8 84.36 8.77 25.18
CA THR A 8 84.49 8.81 23.72
C THR A 8 84.65 7.38 23.19
N VAL A 9 83.52 6.70 23.00
CA VAL A 9 83.49 5.37 22.36
C VAL A 9 83.89 5.53 20.90
N ALA A 10 85.07 5.01 20.56
CA ALA A 10 85.59 4.96 19.20
C ALA A 10 84.59 4.24 18.28
N LYS A 11 84.12 4.95 17.25
CA LYS A 11 83.16 4.43 16.27
C LYS A 11 83.84 3.30 15.47
N PRO A 12 83.43 2.02 15.63
CA PRO A 12 84.06 0.95 14.89
C PRO A 12 83.80 1.14 13.39
N LYS A 13 84.84 0.99 12.57
CA LYS A 13 84.71 0.94 11.10
C LYS A 13 83.93 -0.32 10.74
N GLY A 14 82.60 -0.19 10.58
CA GLY A 14 81.71 -1.29 10.22
C GLY A 14 82.10 -1.90 8.88
N ARG A 15 82.40 -3.20 8.88
CA ARG A 15 82.53 -4.00 7.66
C ARG A 15 81.16 -3.99 6.97
N GLY A 16 81.11 -3.57 5.70
CA GLY A 16 79.87 -3.60 4.92
C GLY A 16 79.33 -5.04 4.79
N PRO A 17 78.01 -5.21 4.58
CA PRO A 17 77.41 -6.52 4.40
C PRO A 17 78.05 -7.25 3.23
N THR A 18 78.37 -8.53 3.43
CA THR A 18 78.93 -9.36 2.36
C THR A 18 77.83 -9.76 1.37
N LYS A 19 78.20 -10.18 0.16
CA LYS A 19 77.25 -10.69 -0.86
C LYS A 19 76.39 -11.84 -0.31
N GLN A 20 76.96 -12.67 0.58
CA GLN A 20 76.23 -13.78 1.19
C GLN A 20 75.17 -13.28 2.19
N ASP A 21 75.46 -12.23 2.95
CA ASP A 21 74.50 -11.63 3.89
C ASP A 21 73.26 -11.12 3.15
N LEU A 22 73.45 -10.47 2.00
CA LEU A 22 72.34 -10.00 1.16
C LEU A 22 71.52 -11.15 0.57
N ILE A 23 72.13 -12.28 0.22
CA ILE A 23 71.40 -13.47 -0.27
C ILE A 23 70.55 -14.07 0.86
N ASN A 24 71.12 -14.20 2.05
CA ASN A 24 70.42 -14.74 3.21
C ASN A 24 69.27 -13.82 3.64
N GLU A 25 69.47 -12.50 3.61
CA GLU A 25 68.42 -11.51 3.89
C GLU A 25 67.28 -11.58 2.87
N ASN A 26 67.60 -11.65 1.58
CA ASN A 26 66.59 -11.81 0.53
C ASN A 26 65.81 -13.12 0.67
N ALA A 27 66.47 -14.21 1.06
CA ALA A 27 65.79 -15.48 1.33
C ALA A 27 64.83 -15.38 2.53
N ALA A 28 65.26 -14.71 3.61
CA ALA A 28 64.41 -14.47 4.79
C ALA A 28 63.20 -13.59 4.45
N LEU A 29 63.39 -12.54 3.62
CA LEU A 29 62.29 -11.70 3.15
C LEU A 29 61.28 -12.47 2.31
N LYS A 30 61.74 -13.37 1.43
CA LYS A 30 60.84 -14.22 0.63
C LYS A 30 60.03 -15.18 1.49
N LEU A 31 60.66 -15.80 2.49
CA LEU A 31 59.97 -16.66 3.46
C LEU A 31 58.91 -15.87 4.26
N SER A 32 59.26 -14.66 4.70
CA SER A 32 58.33 -13.75 5.39
C SER A 32 57.14 -13.34 4.50
N GLN A 33 57.40 -12.98 3.24
CA GLN A 33 56.35 -12.66 2.26
C GLN A 33 55.43 -13.86 1.99
N GLN A 34 55.98 -15.06 1.84
CA GLN A 34 55.16 -16.26 1.65
C GLN A 34 54.26 -16.52 2.86
N GLY A 35 54.78 -16.37 4.09
CA GLY A 35 53.99 -16.50 5.31
C GLY A 35 52.80 -15.53 5.36
N LEU A 36 52.99 -14.28 4.91
CA LEU A 36 51.90 -13.30 4.82
C LEU A 36 50.86 -13.66 3.74
N ILE A 37 51.27 -14.27 2.62
CA ILE A 37 50.35 -14.74 1.58
C ILE A 37 49.51 -15.91 2.11
N ASP A 38 50.15 -16.85 2.79
CA ASP A 38 49.48 -18.01 3.38
C ASP A 38 48.50 -17.58 4.48
N GLU A 39 48.88 -16.61 5.33
CA GLU A 39 48.00 -16.04 6.35
C GLU A 39 46.80 -15.31 5.73
N ASN A 40 47.01 -14.47 4.71
CA ASN A 40 45.90 -13.81 4.02
C ASN A 40 44.96 -14.80 3.33
N THR A 41 45.52 -15.87 2.77
CA THR A 41 44.71 -16.94 2.16
C THR A 41 43.85 -17.63 3.22
N ALA A 42 44.43 -17.98 4.38
CA ALA A 42 43.69 -18.57 5.49
C ALA A 42 42.61 -17.63 6.07
N LEU A 43 42.86 -16.31 6.11
CA LEU A 43 41.87 -15.32 6.54
C LEU A 43 40.72 -15.20 5.56
N ASN A 44 40.99 -15.22 4.25
CA ASN A 44 39.94 -15.23 3.23
C ASN A 44 39.09 -16.49 3.30
N ASP A 45 39.70 -17.66 3.49
CA ASP A 45 38.97 -18.91 3.67
C ASP A 45 38.03 -18.84 4.88
N ARG A 46 38.52 -18.35 6.02
CA ARG A 46 37.70 -18.11 7.23
C ARG A 46 36.57 -17.12 6.96
N LEU A 47 36.84 -16.03 6.24
CA LEU A 47 35.81 -15.04 5.89
C LEU A 47 34.71 -15.69 5.06
N THR A 48 35.05 -16.46 4.01
CA THR A 48 34.05 -17.14 3.18
C THR A 48 33.24 -18.20 3.96
N GLU A 49 33.85 -18.88 4.92
CA GLU A 49 33.16 -19.81 5.80
C GLU A 49 32.16 -19.08 6.70
N THR A 50 32.55 -17.94 7.29
CA THR A 50 31.64 -17.11 8.10
C THR A 50 30.50 -16.52 7.28
N GLU A 51 30.75 -16.09 6.04
CA GLU A 51 29.72 -15.59 5.14
C GLU A 51 28.71 -16.69 4.78
N ARG A 52 29.19 -17.92 4.50
CA ARG A 52 28.33 -19.07 4.24
C ARG A 52 27.48 -19.43 5.46
N ALA A 53 28.06 -19.41 6.66
CA ALA A 53 27.33 -19.65 7.91
C ALA A 53 26.22 -18.60 8.13
N LEU A 54 26.53 -17.32 7.93
CA LEU A 54 25.55 -16.22 8.04
C LEU A 54 24.43 -16.32 6.98
N MET A 55 24.75 -16.74 5.75
CA MET A 55 23.72 -16.98 4.74
C MET A 55 22.78 -18.13 5.13
N HIS A 56 23.32 -19.20 5.73
CA HIS A 56 22.53 -20.31 6.25
C HIS A 56 21.60 -19.87 7.39
N GLU A 57 22.14 -19.16 8.39
CA GLU A 57 21.36 -18.61 9.51
C GLU A 57 20.26 -17.66 9.01
N ARG A 58 20.57 -16.80 8.03
CA ARG A 58 19.58 -15.90 7.40
C ARG A 58 18.50 -16.69 6.65
N ALA A 59 18.86 -17.78 5.97
CA ALA A 59 17.91 -18.65 5.29
C ALA A 59 16.97 -19.34 6.28
N GLU A 60 17.51 -19.86 7.40
CA GLU A 60 16.73 -20.46 8.48
C GLU A 60 15.77 -19.45 9.13
N HIS A 61 16.26 -18.25 9.44
CA HIS A 61 15.41 -17.18 9.98
C HIS A 61 14.31 -16.79 8.99
N THR A 62 14.61 -16.72 7.69
CA THR A 62 13.63 -16.43 6.64
C THR A 62 12.55 -17.51 6.58
N ALA A 63 12.94 -18.79 6.64
CA ALA A 63 12.00 -19.91 6.68
C ALA A 63 11.11 -19.87 7.95
N ALA A 64 11.69 -19.52 9.10
CA ALA A 64 10.94 -19.37 10.34
C ALA A 64 9.91 -18.23 10.27
N VAL A 65 10.27 -17.08 9.69
CA VAL A 65 9.35 -15.95 9.47
C VAL A 65 8.17 -16.37 8.58
N ILE A 66 8.44 -17.05 7.46
CA ILE A 66 7.39 -17.54 6.55
C ILE A 66 6.43 -18.49 7.28
N LEU A 67 6.97 -19.39 8.12
CA LEU A 67 6.14 -20.31 8.90
C LEU A 67 5.25 -19.59 9.92
N VAL A 68 5.78 -18.57 10.61
CA VAL A 68 5.02 -17.76 11.57
C VAL A 68 3.93 -16.95 10.86
N GLU A 69 4.24 -16.36 9.71
CA GLU A 69 3.25 -15.65 8.89
C GLU A 69 2.13 -16.58 8.41
N SER A 70 2.46 -17.79 7.94
CA SER A 70 1.46 -18.80 7.54
C SER A 70 0.52 -19.14 8.69
N LYS A 71 1.06 -19.45 9.88
CA LYS A 71 0.25 -19.76 11.06
C LYS A 71 -0.62 -18.57 11.50
N THR A 72 -0.09 -17.36 11.39
CA THR A 72 -0.85 -16.14 11.70
C THR A 72 -2.03 -15.96 10.75
N ASN A 73 -1.82 -16.24 9.45
CA ASN A 73 -2.89 -16.21 8.45
C ASN A 73 -3.97 -17.29 8.71
N GLU A 74 -3.58 -18.49 9.11
CA GLU A 74 -4.52 -19.56 9.50
C GLU A 74 -5.39 -19.15 10.70
N VAL A 75 -4.77 -18.60 11.75
CA VAL A 75 -5.47 -18.10 12.94
C VAL A 75 -6.41 -16.96 12.56
N GLN A 76 -5.99 -16.05 11.68
CA GLN A 76 -6.82 -14.95 11.21
C GLN A 76 -8.01 -15.46 10.40
N PHE A 77 -7.82 -16.45 9.53
CA PHE A 77 -8.90 -17.09 8.78
C PHE A 77 -9.91 -17.78 9.71
N ALA A 78 -9.43 -18.53 10.72
CA ALA A 78 -10.28 -19.16 11.72
C ALA A 78 -11.09 -18.13 12.52
N ARG A 79 -10.46 -17.00 12.88
CA ARG A 79 -11.13 -15.88 13.56
C ARG A 79 -12.23 -15.26 12.70
N ASP A 80 -11.97 -15.03 11.41
CA ASP A 80 -12.95 -14.46 10.48
C ASP A 80 -14.10 -15.43 10.22
N ALA A 81 -13.82 -16.73 10.13
CA ALA A 81 -14.85 -17.77 10.03
C ALA A 81 -15.75 -17.78 11.27
N ALA A 82 -15.18 -17.76 12.48
CA ALA A 82 -15.94 -17.67 13.73
C ALA A 82 -16.77 -16.39 13.82
N ALA A 83 -16.23 -15.25 13.37
CA ALA A 83 -16.95 -13.98 13.35
C ALA A 83 -18.18 -14.02 12.43
N ARG A 84 -18.07 -14.66 11.26
CA ARG A 84 -19.21 -14.88 10.34
C ARG A 84 -20.27 -15.76 10.98
N GLU A 85 -19.86 -16.82 11.65
CA GLU A 85 -20.82 -17.71 12.32
C GLU A 85 -21.59 -16.99 13.44
N VAL A 86 -20.91 -16.21 14.27
CA VAL A 86 -21.56 -15.37 15.28
C VAL A 86 -22.53 -14.36 14.63
N GLN A 87 -22.19 -13.82 13.46
CA GLN A 87 -23.09 -12.93 12.73
C GLN A 87 -24.32 -13.68 12.20
N ASN A 88 -24.16 -14.88 11.66
CA ASN A 88 -25.26 -15.72 11.20
C ASN A 88 -26.22 -16.06 12.35
N ILE A 89 -25.69 -16.49 13.50
CA ILE A 89 -26.48 -16.79 14.71
C ILE A 89 -27.24 -15.54 15.18
N ARG A 90 -26.61 -14.36 15.16
CA ARG A 90 -27.29 -13.11 15.51
C ARG A 90 -28.42 -12.77 14.54
N THR A 91 -28.23 -13.03 13.25
CA THR A 91 -29.28 -12.77 12.26
C THR A 91 -30.46 -13.74 12.40
N THR A 92 -30.20 -15.03 12.62
CA THR A 92 -31.28 -16.02 12.83
C THR A 92 -32.06 -15.71 14.11
N ALA A 93 -31.37 -15.45 15.23
CA ALA A 93 -32.01 -15.08 16.48
C ALA A 93 -32.87 -13.80 16.35
N ARG A 94 -32.42 -12.83 15.53
CA ARG A 94 -33.20 -11.62 15.24
C ARG A 94 -34.48 -11.95 14.46
N PHE A 95 -34.40 -12.76 13.41
CA PHE A 95 -35.58 -13.16 12.63
C PHE A 95 -36.58 -13.95 13.48
N GLU A 96 -36.11 -14.84 14.35
CA GLU A 96 -36.95 -15.58 15.29
C GLU A 96 -37.63 -14.64 16.29
N ALA A 97 -36.90 -13.70 16.88
CA ALA A 97 -37.48 -12.70 17.78
C ALA A 97 -38.53 -11.81 17.08
N GLU A 98 -38.25 -11.35 15.85
CA GLU A 98 -39.21 -10.58 15.04
C GLU A 98 -40.46 -11.41 14.70
N ALA A 99 -40.31 -12.72 14.44
CA ALA A 99 -41.42 -13.63 14.20
C ALA A 99 -42.28 -13.85 15.47
N MET A 100 -41.64 -13.97 16.64
CA MET A 100 -42.35 -14.09 17.93
C MET A 100 -43.16 -12.82 18.24
N VAL A 101 -42.57 -11.64 18.09
CA VAL A 101 -43.28 -10.35 18.28
C VAL A 101 -44.45 -10.21 17.30
N ARG A 102 -44.26 -10.65 16.04
CA ARG A 102 -45.34 -10.63 15.03
C ARG A 102 -46.48 -11.60 15.37
N ALA A 103 -46.16 -12.80 15.86
CA ALA A 103 -47.17 -13.77 16.29
C ALA A 103 -47.96 -13.28 17.52
N GLU A 104 -47.29 -12.63 18.46
CA GLU A 104 -47.93 -12.02 19.63
C GLU A 104 -48.87 -10.88 19.25
N LEU A 105 -48.45 -10.01 18.33
CA LEU A 105 -49.31 -8.92 17.83
C LEU A 105 -50.54 -9.44 17.07
N ALA A 106 -50.42 -10.57 16.35
CA ALA A 106 -51.53 -11.19 15.64
C ALA A 106 -52.53 -11.91 16.57
N ALA A 107 -52.08 -12.35 17.75
CA ALA A 107 -52.93 -13.00 18.76
C ALA A 107 -53.68 -12.00 19.66
N ALA A 108 -53.33 -10.70 19.63
CA ALA A 108 -54.04 -9.69 20.37
C ALA A 108 -55.49 -9.58 19.88
N PRO A 109 -56.51 -9.74 20.76
CA PRO A 109 -57.91 -9.70 20.35
C PRO A 109 -58.24 -8.34 19.71
N PRO A 110 -59.02 -8.31 18.62
CA PRO A 110 -59.40 -7.07 17.97
C PRO A 110 -60.23 -6.26 18.96
N LEU A 111 -59.63 -5.22 19.54
CA LEU A 111 -60.34 -4.20 20.29
C LEU A 111 -61.35 -3.57 19.34
N GLY A 112 -62.62 -3.86 19.60
CA GLY A 112 -63.72 -3.45 18.77
C GLY A 112 -63.81 -1.94 18.61
N GLY A 113 -64.08 -1.54 17.37
CA GLY A 113 -64.92 -0.38 17.06
C GLY A 113 -64.31 1.00 17.27
N ALA A 114 -63.70 1.53 16.22
CA ALA A 114 -63.83 2.95 15.88
C ALA A 114 -63.67 3.13 14.37
N GLN A 115 -64.81 3.10 13.70
CA GLN A 115 -64.97 3.44 12.29
C GLN A 115 -64.75 4.95 12.14
N GLY A 116 -63.53 5.34 11.76
CA GLY A 116 -63.16 6.72 11.47
C GLY A 116 -62.34 6.75 10.19
N GLY A 117 -62.93 7.29 9.11
CA GLY A 117 -62.30 7.42 7.81
C GLY A 117 -61.06 8.32 7.88
N GLY A 118 -59.90 7.73 7.64
CA GLY A 118 -58.65 8.43 7.38
C GLY A 118 -58.09 7.87 6.08
N GLY A 119 -58.09 8.69 5.04
CA GLY A 119 -57.65 8.30 3.70
C GLY A 119 -56.22 7.74 3.67
N PRO A 120 -55.90 6.97 2.61
CA PRO A 120 -54.58 6.38 2.46
C PRO A 120 -53.51 7.47 2.48
N PRO A 121 -52.48 7.38 3.35
CA PRO A 121 -51.32 8.25 3.25
C PRO A 121 -50.68 7.99 1.88
N GLY A 122 -50.74 9.00 1.00
CA GLY A 122 -50.10 8.97 -0.29
C GLY A 122 -48.62 8.62 -0.15
N PRO A 123 -48.01 7.97 -1.16
CA PRO A 123 -46.63 7.53 -1.11
C PRO A 123 -45.73 8.70 -0.73
N ALA A 124 -45.10 8.55 0.44
CA ALA A 124 -44.20 9.50 1.02
C ALA A 124 -43.03 9.79 0.07
N GLY A 125 -42.85 11.08 -0.21
CA GLY A 125 -41.57 11.69 -0.55
C GLY A 125 -41.18 11.56 -2.01
N GLU A 126 -41.43 12.62 -2.78
CA GLU A 126 -40.50 12.99 -3.84
C GLU A 126 -39.10 13.01 -3.21
N ASP A 127 -38.22 12.11 -3.63
CA ASP A 127 -36.84 12.03 -3.15
C ASP A 127 -36.16 13.37 -3.42
N GLU A 128 -36.10 14.24 -2.40
CA GLU A 128 -35.44 15.53 -2.48
C GLU A 128 -33.99 15.29 -2.92
N ILE A 129 -33.71 15.62 -4.18
CA ILE A 129 -32.39 15.48 -4.78
C ILE A 129 -31.48 16.49 -4.09
N VAL A 130 -30.54 15.99 -3.30
CA VAL A 130 -29.58 16.81 -2.55
C VAL A 130 -28.45 17.22 -3.50
N PRO A 131 -28.32 18.52 -3.83
CA PRO A 131 -27.28 19.00 -4.74
C PRO A 131 -25.90 18.88 -4.09
N LYS A 132 -24.85 18.85 -4.92
CA LYS A 132 -23.48 18.78 -4.42
C LYS A 132 -23.07 20.12 -3.75
N PRO A 133 -22.57 20.10 -2.51
CA PRO A 133 -22.04 21.30 -1.85
C PRO A 133 -20.79 21.83 -2.58
N ARG A 134 -20.55 23.14 -2.46
CA ARG A 134 -19.37 23.80 -3.06
C ARG A 134 -18.09 23.34 -2.36
N GLY A 135 -17.08 22.94 -3.14
CA GLY A 135 -15.77 22.51 -2.65
C GLY A 135 -15.49 21.01 -2.83
N SER A 136 -14.54 20.50 -2.05
CA SER A 136 -14.12 19.10 -2.02
C SER A 136 -14.37 18.47 -0.65
N GLY A 137 -15.04 17.32 -0.65
CA GLY A 137 -15.30 16.55 0.56
C GLY A 137 -14.02 16.16 1.29
N GLY A 138 -13.98 16.43 2.60
CA GLY A 138 -12.84 16.20 3.48
C GLY A 138 -11.85 17.38 3.59
N SER A 139 -11.91 18.36 2.68
CA SER A 139 -11.18 19.62 2.79
C SER A 139 -12.11 20.74 3.22
N ASP A 140 -13.16 20.99 2.41
CA ASP A 140 -13.99 22.18 2.55
C ASP A 140 -15.27 21.90 3.33
N TYR A 141 -15.75 20.65 3.28
CA TYR A 141 -16.91 20.18 4.05
C TYR A 141 -16.73 18.75 4.56
N SER A 142 -17.48 18.42 5.61
CA SER A 142 -17.57 17.06 6.13
C SER A 142 -18.66 16.29 5.37
N ILE A 143 -18.27 15.23 4.66
CA ILE A 143 -19.18 14.39 3.87
C ILE A 143 -20.35 13.89 4.74
N CYS A 144 -20.07 13.46 5.98
CA CYS A 144 -21.10 12.96 6.90
C CYS A 144 -22.15 14.04 7.27
N LYS A 145 -21.71 15.30 7.44
CA LYS A 145 -22.60 16.42 7.75
C LYS A 145 -23.50 16.74 6.56
N GLU A 146 -22.93 16.86 5.37
CA GLU A 146 -23.67 17.22 4.15
C GLU A 146 -24.60 16.09 3.68
N MET A 147 -24.29 14.83 4.02
CA MET A 147 -25.22 13.71 3.82
C MET A 147 -26.39 13.69 4.82
N GLY A 148 -26.44 14.60 5.81
CA GLY A 148 -27.45 14.60 6.87
C GLY A 148 -27.32 13.44 7.87
N LEU A 149 -26.16 12.76 7.91
CA LEU A 149 -25.94 11.56 8.72
C LEU A 149 -25.13 11.82 10.00
N ARG A 150 -25.04 13.08 10.43
CA ARG A 150 -24.27 13.45 11.63
C ARG A 150 -24.76 12.72 12.89
N GLU A 151 -26.08 12.60 13.02
CA GLU A 151 -26.73 11.91 14.15
C GLU A 151 -26.81 10.40 13.93
N ASN A 152 -26.83 9.94 12.67
CA ASN A 152 -26.84 8.52 12.31
C ASN A 152 -25.47 8.05 11.80
N LYS A 153 -24.47 8.14 12.68
CA LYS A 153 -23.10 7.70 12.40
C LYS A 153 -23.01 6.21 12.00
N PRO A 154 -23.78 5.27 12.58
CA PRO A 154 -23.76 3.87 12.17
C PRO A 154 -24.11 3.68 10.68
N LEU A 155 -25.14 4.39 10.18
CA LEU A 155 -25.53 4.33 8.77
C LEU A 155 -24.42 4.88 7.85
N TYR A 156 -23.80 6.01 8.22
CA TYR A 156 -22.66 6.55 7.47
C TYR A 156 -21.48 5.57 7.41
N LEU A 157 -21.16 4.90 8.53
CA LEU A 157 -20.10 3.89 8.57
C LEU A 157 -20.44 2.67 7.72
N ALA A 158 -21.69 2.21 7.71
CA ALA A 158 -22.14 1.12 6.85
C ALA A 158 -21.99 1.47 5.36
N ILE A 159 -22.46 2.66 4.95
CA ILE A 159 -22.35 3.16 3.57
C ILE A 159 -20.88 3.27 3.16
N THR A 160 -20.05 3.93 3.98
CA THR A 160 -18.63 4.11 3.66
C THR A 160 -17.89 2.78 3.55
N ARG A 161 -18.20 1.81 4.43
CA ARG A 161 -17.66 0.45 4.35
C ARG A 161 -18.04 -0.22 3.03
N ALA A 162 -19.32 -0.22 2.66
CA ALA A 162 -19.78 -0.86 1.44
C ALA A 162 -19.16 -0.23 0.18
N VAL A 163 -19.04 1.10 0.13
CA VAL A 163 -18.36 1.79 -0.99
C VAL A 163 -16.88 1.36 -1.06
N ARG A 164 -16.16 1.28 0.07
CA ARG A 164 -14.76 0.85 0.10
C ARG A 164 -14.58 -0.60 -0.38
N GLU A 165 -15.49 -1.49 0.03
CA GLU A 165 -15.51 -2.88 -0.41
C GLU A 165 -15.74 -2.99 -1.92
N LEU A 166 -16.66 -2.19 -2.48
CA LEU A 166 -16.89 -2.14 -3.94
C LEU A 166 -15.66 -1.61 -4.69
N VAL A 167 -15.01 -0.56 -4.18
CA VAL A 167 -13.78 -0.03 -4.79
C VAL A 167 -12.67 -1.07 -4.75
N ALA A 168 -12.50 -1.78 -3.64
CA ALA A 168 -11.53 -2.87 -3.54
C ALA A 168 -11.83 -4.02 -4.52
N ALA A 169 -13.10 -4.43 -4.64
CA ALA A 169 -13.53 -5.50 -5.53
C ALA A 169 -13.40 -5.14 -7.03
N SER A 170 -13.53 -3.85 -7.37
CA SER A 170 -13.39 -3.36 -8.75
C SER A 170 -11.96 -3.36 -9.29
N MET A 171 -10.96 -3.68 -8.47
CA MET A 171 -9.54 -3.65 -8.82
C MET A 171 -9.10 -2.30 -9.43
N ILE A 172 -9.68 -1.19 -8.97
CA ILE A 172 -9.25 0.14 -9.38
C ILE A 172 -7.79 0.36 -8.96
N ASP A 173 -7.00 0.87 -9.90
CA ASP A 173 -5.61 1.23 -9.67
C ASP A 173 -5.52 2.44 -8.72
N TRP A 174 -5.32 2.17 -7.44
CA TRP A 174 -5.26 3.20 -6.40
C TRP A 174 -4.04 4.11 -6.52
N THR A 175 -3.03 3.75 -7.32
CA THR A 175 -1.83 4.57 -7.56
C THR A 175 -2.16 5.81 -8.42
N LYS A 176 -3.19 5.70 -9.27
CA LYS A 176 -3.68 6.77 -10.14
C LYS A 176 -4.64 7.71 -9.41
N ASP A 177 -4.63 8.97 -9.83
CA ASP A 177 -5.59 9.95 -9.33
C ASP A 177 -7.01 9.65 -9.82
N TYR A 178 -8.00 10.09 -9.06
CA TYR A 178 -9.42 9.82 -9.33
C TYR A 178 -9.84 10.20 -10.76
N GLN A 179 -9.34 11.34 -11.27
CA GLN A 179 -9.63 11.85 -12.61
C GLN A 179 -9.07 10.98 -13.74
N HIS A 180 -8.07 10.14 -13.46
CA HIS A 180 -7.41 9.27 -14.43
C HIS A 180 -7.95 7.82 -14.37
N GLN A 181 -8.99 7.58 -13.58
CA GLN A 181 -9.62 6.26 -13.49
C GLN A 181 -10.60 6.06 -14.65
N SER A 182 -10.82 4.80 -15.03
CA SER A 182 -11.79 4.44 -16.06
C SER A 182 -13.21 4.91 -15.67
N PRO A 183 -13.85 5.80 -16.46
CA PRO A 183 -15.19 6.31 -16.13
C PRO A 183 -16.24 5.19 -16.14
N VAL A 184 -16.04 4.16 -16.98
CA VAL A 184 -16.91 2.96 -17.03
C VAL A 184 -16.86 2.21 -15.71
N THR A 185 -15.68 2.05 -15.13
CA THR A 185 -15.51 1.33 -13.85
C THR A 185 -16.11 2.13 -12.69
N ILE A 186 -15.88 3.45 -12.67
CA ILE A 186 -16.51 4.35 -11.69
C ILE A 186 -18.04 4.29 -11.78
N GLY A 187 -18.61 4.33 -12.99
CA GLY A 187 -20.05 4.23 -13.20
C GLY A 187 -20.65 2.92 -12.67
N LYS A 188 -19.95 1.80 -12.84
CA LYS A 188 -20.37 0.50 -12.26
C LYS A 188 -20.39 0.54 -10.73
N ILE A 189 -19.38 1.14 -10.09
CA ILE A 189 -19.33 1.30 -8.63
C ILE A 189 -20.48 2.15 -8.13
N PHE A 190 -20.81 3.25 -8.83
CA PHE A 190 -21.92 4.12 -8.45
C PHE A 190 -23.27 3.39 -8.47
N ARG A 191 -23.54 2.63 -9.55
CA ARG A 191 -24.75 1.81 -9.65
C ARG A 191 -24.81 0.76 -8.54
N ALA A 192 -23.74 -0.01 -8.35
CA ALA A 192 -23.68 -1.04 -7.31
C ALA A 192 -23.81 -0.47 -5.89
N ALA A 193 -23.27 0.73 -5.62
CA ALA A 193 -23.41 1.39 -4.33
C ALA A 193 -24.86 1.85 -4.08
N ALA A 194 -25.53 2.41 -5.10
CA ALA A 194 -26.93 2.84 -5.03
C ALA A 194 -27.93 1.67 -4.95
N GLU A 195 -27.55 0.47 -5.44
CA GLU A 195 -28.29 -0.78 -5.24
C GLU A 195 -28.13 -1.31 -3.82
N LYS A 196 -26.90 -1.35 -3.29
CA LYS A 196 -26.65 -1.81 -1.90
C LYS A 196 -27.23 -0.88 -0.83
N HIS A 197 -27.19 0.43 -1.07
CA HIS A 197 -27.68 1.44 -0.14
C HIS A 197 -28.60 2.42 -0.88
N PRO A 198 -29.92 2.16 -0.91
CA PRO A 198 -30.89 3.04 -1.56
C PRO A 198 -30.81 4.51 -1.12
N TYR A 199 -30.37 4.77 0.12
CA TYR A 199 -30.10 6.12 0.64
C TYR A 199 -29.17 6.95 -0.27
N LEU A 200 -28.29 6.33 -1.04
CA LEU A 200 -27.37 7.05 -1.93
C LEU A 200 -28.04 7.62 -3.19
N ARG A 201 -29.27 7.18 -3.53
CA ARG A 201 -29.99 7.61 -4.74
C ARG A 201 -30.43 9.08 -4.69
N ARG A 202 -30.59 9.63 -3.49
CA ARG A 202 -30.98 11.03 -3.27
C ARG A 202 -29.90 12.06 -3.59
N PHE A 203 -28.64 11.64 -3.80
CA PHE A 203 -27.54 12.59 -4.03
C PHE A 203 -27.32 12.80 -5.52
N GLU A 204 -27.41 14.06 -5.95
CA GLU A 204 -27.24 14.44 -7.34
C GLU A 204 -25.90 13.93 -7.91
N ASN A 205 -25.93 13.31 -9.09
CA ASN A 205 -24.74 12.78 -9.76
C ASN A 205 -23.90 11.83 -8.90
N SER A 206 -24.51 11.17 -7.89
CA SER A 206 -23.81 10.30 -6.93
C SER A 206 -22.61 10.97 -6.24
N TRP A 207 -22.70 12.28 -5.96
CA TRP A 207 -21.56 13.05 -5.42
C TRP A 207 -21.02 12.46 -4.11
N ALA A 208 -21.91 11.98 -3.23
CA ALA A 208 -21.54 11.39 -1.95
C ALA A 208 -20.66 10.14 -2.13
N THR A 209 -21.06 9.24 -3.04
CA THR A 209 -20.27 8.04 -3.39
C THR A 209 -18.91 8.42 -3.98
N GLY A 210 -18.88 9.41 -4.89
CA GLY A 210 -17.66 9.90 -5.50
C GLY A 210 -16.66 10.45 -4.48
N ASP A 211 -17.12 11.24 -3.50
CA ASP A 211 -16.23 11.80 -2.48
C ASP A 211 -15.74 10.78 -1.46
N ILE A 212 -16.59 9.83 -1.05
CA ILE A 212 -16.16 8.69 -0.23
C ILE A 212 -15.06 7.89 -0.95
N MET A 213 -15.23 7.64 -2.25
CA MET A 213 -14.25 6.95 -3.07
C MET A 213 -12.94 7.74 -3.18
N LYS A 214 -12.99 9.05 -3.46
CA LYS A 214 -11.80 9.92 -3.48
C LYS A 214 -11.04 9.88 -2.16
N GLN A 215 -11.76 9.98 -1.04
CA GLN A 215 -11.16 9.95 0.29
C GLN A 215 -10.45 8.61 0.54
N TYR A 216 -11.09 7.50 0.17
CA TYR A 216 -10.49 6.17 0.30
C TYR A 216 -9.21 6.01 -0.55
N LEU A 217 -9.26 6.38 -1.83
CA LEU A 217 -8.09 6.29 -2.74
C LEU A 217 -6.95 7.21 -2.27
N CYS A 218 -7.26 8.41 -1.79
CA CYS A 218 -6.27 9.34 -1.22
C CYS A 218 -5.58 8.73 0.01
N ASN A 219 -6.35 8.13 0.92
CA ASN A 219 -5.81 7.48 2.11
C ASN A 219 -4.95 6.26 1.76
N ARG A 220 -5.38 5.44 0.79
CA ARG A 220 -4.57 4.32 0.26
C ARG A 220 -3.23 4.80 -0.31
N ARG A 221 -3.22 5.88 -1.09
CA ARG A 221 -1.96 6.46 -1.59
C ARG A 221 -1.06 6.98 -0.48
N LYS A 222 -1.62 7.70 0.50
CA LYS A 222 -0.86 8.18 1.66
C LYS A 222 -0.21 7.02 2.42
N ASP A 223 -0.93 5.91 2.58
CA ASP A 223 -0.40 4.70 3.20
C ASP A 223 0.71 4.06 2.34
N GLY A 224 0.52 3.97 1.03
CA GLY A 224 1.53 3.47 0.10
C GLY A 224 2.82 4.29 0.13
N VAL A 225 2.72 5.61 0.22
CA VAL A 225 3.89 6.50 0.37
C VAL A 225 4.57 6.28 1.72
N ARG A 226 3.78 6.20 2.81
CA ARG A 226 4.34 5.96 4.16
C ARG A 226 5.11 4.63 4.24
N LYS A 227 4.65 3.61 3.52
CA LYS A 227 5.27 2.27 3.47
C LYS A 227 6.39 2.14 2.43
N GLY A 228 6.64 3.18 1.63
CA GLY A 228 7.67 3.16 0.58
C GLY A 228 7.29 2.37 -0.68
N TYR A 229 6.01 1.99 -0.86
CA TYR A 229 5.54 1.34 -2.09
C TYR A 229 5.31 2.33 -3.23
N LEU A 230 5.08 3.60 -2.90
CA LEU A 230 4.91 4.68 -3.87
C LEU A 230 5.83 5.83 -3.56
N GLU A 231 6.31 6.45 -4.64
CA GLU A 231 7.04 7.69 -4.55
C GLU A 231 6.17 8.86 -4.06
N PRO A 232 6.76 9.82 -3.33
CA PRO A 232 6.11 11.06 -2.94
C PRO A 232 5.46 11.77 -4.14
N ARG A 233 4.34 12.47 -3.88
CA ARG A 233 3.56 13.14 -4.94
C ARG A 233 4.42 14.08 -5.81
N ALA A 234 5.35 14.82 -5.21
CA ALA A 234 6.23 15.73 -5.94
C ALA A 234 7.03 15.00 -7.03
N GLN A 235 7.60 13.84 -6.69
CA GLN A 235 8.37 13.03 -7.64
C GLN A 235 7.47 12.42 -8.72
N ARG A 236 6.26 11.95 -8.35
CA ARG A 236 5.30 11.42 -9.35
C ARG A 236 4.84 12.48 -10.35
N VAL A 237 4.68 13.74 -9.91
CA VAL A 237 4.34 14.86 -10.79
C VAL A 237 5.51 15.19 -11.71
N GLN A 238 6.74 15.22 -11.18
CA GLN A 238 7.96 15.42 -11.99
C GLN A 238 8.13 14.32 -13.04
N ALA A 239 7.95 13.05 -12.66
CA ALA A 239 8.03 11.92 -13.58
C ALA A 239 7.00 12.03 -14.72
N ARG A 240 5.77 12.48 -14.43
CA ARG A 240 4.74 12.73 -15.45
C ARG A 240 5.13 13.84 -16.41
N HIS A 241 5.65 14.97 -15.91
CA HIS A 241 6.12 16.05 -16.78
C HIS A 241 7.27 15.60 -17.67
N HIS A 242 8.16 14.74 -17.17
CA HIS A 242 9.24 14.17 -17.96
C HIS A 242 8.71 13.20 -19.03
N GLU A 243 7.76 12.33 -18.70
CA GLU A 243 7.10 11.43 -19.65
C GLU A 243 6.33 12.20 -20.74
N GLU A 244 5.61 13.26 -20.35
CA GLU A 244 4.87 14.13 -21.26
C GLU A 244 5.81 14.91 -22.20
N ALA A 245 6.91 15.47 -21.66
CA ALA A 245 7.93 16.13 -22.46
C ALA A 245 8.59 15.18 -23.47
N ALA A 246 8.90 13.95 -23.04
CA ALA A 246 9.45 12.92 -23.92
C ALA A 246 8.46 12.52 -25.03
N ARG A 247 7.16 12.40 -24.71
CA ARG A 247 6.12 12.11 -25.70
C ARG A 247 5.99 13.23 -26.75
N ILE A 248 6.05 14.49 -26.33
CA ILE A 248 6.01 15.64 -27.24
C ILE A 248 7.25 15.66 -28.14
N ALA A 249 8.44 15.45 -27.58
CA ALA A 249 9.68 15.39 -28.35
C ALA A 249 9.71 14.23 -29.36
N GLY A 250 9.25 13.04 -28.96
CA GLY A 250 9.17 11.86 -29.83
C GLY A 250 8.13 11.98 -30.94
N SER A 251 7.01 12.67 -30.70
CA SER A 251 5.97 12.89 -31.71
C SER A 251 6.40 13.88 -32.81
N SER A 252 7.45 14.68 -32.59
CA SER A 252 7.94 15.65 -33.57
C SER A 252 9.00 15.09 -34.53
N SER A 253 9.42 13.83 -34.37
CA SER A 253 10.52 13.22 -35.12
C SER A 253 10.13 11.96 -35.89
N ALA A 254 8.85 11.71 -36.15
CA ALA A 254 8.49 10.78 -37.21
C ALA A 254 8.79 11.50 -38.54
N PRO A 255 9.85 11.14 -39.28
CA PRO A 255 10.02 11.64 -40.64
C PRO A 255 8.75 11.24 -41.38
N VAL A 256 8.05 12.22 -41.93
CA VAL A 256 7.00 11.96 -42.89
C VAL A 256 7.75 11.36 -44.09
N ASP A 257 7.85 10.04 -44.14
CA ASP A 257 8.21 9.32 -45.36
C ASP A 257 7.11 9.66 -46.35
N GLU A 258 7.37 10.72 -47.12
CA GLU A 258 6.59 11.16 -48.26
C GLU A 258 6.64 9.99 -49.25
N PRO A 259 5.54 9.22 -49.44
CA PRO A 259 5.56 8.11 -50.35
C PRO A 259 5.79 8.69 -51.73
N ALA A 260 6.96 8.43 -52.29
CA ALA A 260 7.31 8.75 -53.66
C ALA A 260 6.17 8.24 -54.55
N ARG A 261 5.33 9.19 -55.00
CA ARG A 261 4.32 8.99 -56.03
C ARG A 261 5.09 8.62 -57.29
N ALA A 262 5.32 7.32 -57.46
CA ALA A 262 5.70 6.75 -58.72
C ALA A 262 4.57 7.09 -59.70
N MET A 263 4.84 8.09 -60.54
CA MET A 263 4.18 8.22 -61.82
C MET A 263 4.63 7.00 -62.65
N GLU A 264 3.82 5.95 -62.66
CA GLU A 264 3.84 5.01 -63.77
C GLU A 264 2.86 5.53 -64.82
N GLU A 265 3.46 6.03 -65.89
CA GLU A 265 2.86 6.21 -67.21
C GLU A 265 2.48 4.82 -67.77
N GLU A 266 1.23 4.63 -68.15
CA GLU A 266 0.84 3.83 -69.32
C GLU A 266 -0.47 4.36 -69.93
#